data_AF-A0A6J6YAP1-F1
#
_entry.id   AF-A0A6J6YAP1-F1
#
_cell.length_a   1.000
_cell.length_b   1.000
_cell.length_c   1.000
_cell.angle_alpha   90.00
_cell.angle_beta   90.00
_cell.angle_gamma   90.00
#
_symmetry.space_group_name_H-M   'P 1'
#
loop_
_entity.id
_entity.type
_entity.pdbx_description
1 polymer ?
#
loop_
_entity_poly.entity_id
_entity_poly.type
_entity_poly.pdbx_seq_one_letter_code
_entity_poly.pdbx_strand_id
1 'polypeptide(L)'
;MWLPVCGPFKEFQITPMAKMIYLFLNSVVATVPAGWLTFAEGVVYKHYNIPTRVWGVSVSNDQQIAGAIMKLGGSIFLWTIIVAMFFKHFVKTFRDENKDDYDKVETILTTADIERAFQASPPVEEPKSIN
;
A
#
# COMPACT_ATOMS: atom_id res chain seq x y z
N MET A 1 3.51 10.32 -15.07
CA MET A 1 3.21 9.42 -13.91
C MET A 1 4.37 8.48 -13.59
N TRP A 2 4.85 7.66 -14.53
CA TRP A 2 5.81 6.60 -14.22
C TRP A 2 7.28 7.02 -14.02
N LEU A 3 7.71 8.14 -14.61
CA LEU A 3 9.09 8.65 -14.51
C LEU A 3 9.63 8.70 -13.06
N PRO A 4 8.93 9.30 -12.07
CA PRO A 4 9.40 9.31 -10.68
C PRO A 4 9.31 7.97 -9.94
N VAL A 5 8.70 6.94 -10.54
CA VAL A 5 8.49 5.64 -9.91
C VAL A 5 9.50 4.62 -10.42
N CYS A 6 9.61 4.47 -11.74
CA CYS A 6 10.41 3.45 -12.41
C CYS A 6 11.11 3.96 -13.68
N GLY A 7 11.31 5.28 -13.79
CA GLY A 7 12.06 5.87 -14.91
C GLY A 7 13.51 5.41 -14.97
N PRO A 8 14.18 5.51 -16.14
CA PRO A 8 15.56 5.07 -16.32
C PRO A 8 16.57 5.89 -15.49
N PHE A 9 16.24 7.14 -15.18
CA PHE A 9 17.05 8.05 -14.37
C PHE A 9 16.70 7.90 -12.90
N LYS A 10 17.64 7.39 -12.09
CA LYS A 10 17.42 7.16 -10.66
C LYS A 10 17.29 8.45 -9.87
N GLU A 11 17.90 9.53 -10.37
CA GLU A 11 17.93 10.86 -9.78
C GLU A 11 16.54 11.50 -9.75
N PHE A 12 15.66 11.12 -10.69
CA PHE A 12 14.28 11.57 -10.72
C PHE A 12 13.31 10.65 -9.97
N GLN A 13 13.79 9.52 -9.46
CA GLN A 13 12.95 8.61 -8.69
C GLN A 13 12.81 9.10 -7.25
N ILE A 14 11.56 9.22 -6.80
CA ILE A 14 11.26 9.61 -5.41
C ILE A 14 11.50 8.43 -4.45
N THR A 15 11.53 8.70 -3.14
CA THR A 15 11.78 7.66 -2.12
C THR A 15 10.69 6.58 -2.12
N PRO A 16 10.96 5.34 -1.66
CA PRO A 16 9.99 4.23 -1.73
C PRO A 16 8.62 4.55 -1.11
N MET A 17 8.60 5.22 0.05
CA MET A 17 7.36 5.67 0.70
C MET A 17 6.63 6.72 -0.15
N ALA A 18 7.37 7.71 -0.67
CA ALA A 18 6.81 8.73 -1.55
C ALA A 18 6.23 8.13 -2.84
N LYS A 19 6.84 7.08 -3.41
CA LYS A 19 6.29 6.36 -4.58
C LYS A 19 4.92 5.76 -4.28
N MET A 20 4.75 5.13 -3.12
CA MET A 20 3.46 4.52 -2.73
C MET A 20 2.38 5.57 -2.53
N ILE A 21 2.67 6.66 -1.79
CA ILE A 21 1.73 7.77 -1.59
C ILE A 21 1.37 8.43 -2.93
N TYR A 22 2.38 8.69 -3.77
CA TYR A 22 2.18 9.29 -5.09
C TYR A 22 1.26 8.44 -5.97
N LEU A 23 1.50 7.13 -6.06
CA LEU A 23 0.67 6.21 -6.84
C LEU A 23 -0.75 6.08 -6.24
N PHE A 24 -0.88 6.02 -4.92
CA PHE A 24 -2.17 6.01 -4.24
C PHE A 24 -3.00 7.25 -4.57
N LEU A 25 -2.41 8.45 -4.48
CA LEU A 25 -3.08 9.70 -4.82
C LEU A 25 -3.47 9.77 -6.31
N ASN A 26 -2.58 9.31 -7.21
CA ASN A 26 -2.91 9.18 -8.63
C ASN A 26 -4.12 8.25 -8.84
N SER A 27 -4.26 7.19 -8.05
CA SER A 27 -5.41 6.30 -8.10
C SER A 27 -6.71 7.04 -7.77
N VAL A 28 -6.72 7.88 -6.73
CA VAL A 28 -7.89 8.64 -6.29
C VAL A 28 -8.27 9.68 -7.34
N VAL A 29 -7.31 10.46 -7.83
CA VAL A 29 -7.53 11.49 -8.86
C VAL A 29 -8.12 10.88 -10.13
N ALA A 30 -7.60 9.73 -10.58
CA ALA A 30 -8.13 9.03 -11.74
C ALA A 30 -9.52 8.38 -11.50
N THR A 31 -9.97 8.27 -10.24
CA THR A 31 -11.27 7.68 -9.90
C THR A 31 -12.43 8.63 -10.15
N VAL A 32 -12.22 9.94 -10.00
CA VAL A 32 -13.28 10.94 -10.15
C VAL A 32 -13.84 10.99 -11.59
N PRO A 33 -13.01 11.11 -12.65
CA PRO A 33 -13.52 11.12 -14.03
C PRO A 33 -14.09 9.75 -14.44
N ALA A 34 -13.47 8.66 -13.97
CA ALA A 34 -13.93 7.31 -14.27
C ALA A 34 -15.32 7.02 -13.65
N GLY A 35 -15.54 7.45 -12.40
CA GLY A 35 -16.85 7.35 -11.75
C GLY A 35 -17.91 8.15 -12.52
N TRP A 36 -17.59 9.39 -12.90
CA TRP A 36 -18.49 10.19 -13.72
C TRP A 36 -18.84 9.53 -15.05
N LEU A 37 -17.87 8.95 -15.77
CA LEU A 37 -18.10 8.22 -17.02
C LEU A 37 -18.90 6.93 -16.84
N THR A 38 -18.69 6.21 -15.73
CA THR A 38 -19.34 4.92 -15.45
C THR A 38 -20.80 5.10 -14.99
N PHE A 39 -21.12 6.22 -14.33
CA PHE A 39 -22.48 6.52 -13.86
C PHE A 39 -23.20 7.58 -14.68
N ALA A 40 -22.63 8.02 -15.81
CA ALA A 40 -23.31 8.94 -16.71
C ALA A 40 -24.53 8.24 -17.33
N GLU A 41 -25.74 8.74 -17.02
CA GLU A 41 -27.01 8.23 -17.56
C GLU A 41 -27.27 8.65 -19.02
N GLY A 42 -26.47 9.58 -19.56
CA GLY A 42 -26.60 10.11 -20.91
C GLY A 42 -25.44 9.75 -21.84
N VAL A 43 -25.70 9.67 -23.14
CA VAL A 43 -24.67 9.48 -24.16
C VAL A 43 -23.75 10.70 -24.16
N VAL A 44 -22.49 10.53 -23.73
CA VAL A 44 -21.52 11.63 -23.67
C VAL A 44 -21.27 12.22 -25.06
N TYR A 45 -21.38 11.39 -26.11
CA TYR A 45 -21.29 11.81 -27.51
C TYR A 45 -22.61 11.64 -28.27
N LYS A 46 -23.43 12.70 -28.29
CA LYS A 46 -24.72 12.74 -29.01
C LYS A 46 -24.62 12.47 -30.53
N HIS A 47 -23.44 12.67 -31.13
CA HIS A 47 -23.20 12.47 -32.56
C HIS A 47 -23.09 11.00 -33.00
N TYR A 48 -22.87 10.06 -32.07
CA TYR A 48 -22.81 8.62 -32.38
C TYR A 48 -24.17 7.91 -32.27
N ASN A 49 -25.27 8.66 -32.21
CA ASN A 49 -26.61 8.09 -32.13
C ASN A 49 -27.09 7.65 -33.53
N ILE A 50 -26.47 6.60 -34.07
CA ILE A 50 -26.81 6.00 -35.37
C ILE A 50 -27.95 4.99 -35.16
N PRO A 51 -29.04 5.01 -35.95
CA PRO A 51 -30.22 4.16 -35.72
C PRO A 51 -29.97 2.65 -35.92
N THR A 52 -28.94 2.27 -36.67
CA THR A 52 -28.57 0.88 -36.94
C THR A 52 -27.64 0.34 -35.84
N ARG A 53 -28.18 -0.52 -34.97
CA ARG A 53 -27.44 -1.13 -33.84
C ARG A 53 -26.94 -2.53 -34.21
N VAL A 54 -25.64 -2.67 -34.39
CA VAL A 54 -24.97 -3.97 -34.31
C VAL A 54 -25.09 -4.45 -32.86
N TRP A 55 -25.80 -5.56 -32.61
CA TRP A 55 -25.98 -6.23 -31.30
C TRP A 55 -27.11 -5.79 -30.37
N GLY A 56 -27.93 -4.79 -30.71
CA GLY A 56 -29.12 -4.43 -29.91
C GLY A 56 -28.87 -3.79 -28.53
N VAL A 57 -27.60 -3.60 -28.14
CA VAL A 57 -27.18 -2.93 -26.90
C VAL A 57 -27.36 -1.41 -27.02
N SER A 58 -27.80 -0.74 -25.95
CA SER A 58 -27.89 0.73 -25.93
C SER A 58 -26.50 1.37 -25.78
N VAL A 59 -26.29 2.55 -26.36
CA VAL A 59 -24.98 3.25 -26.32
C VAL A 59 -24.55 3.54 -24.87
N SER A 60 -25.50 3.87 -23.99
CA SER A 60 -25.23 4.08 -22.57
C SER A 60 -24.73 2.80 -21.90
N ASN A 61 -25.36 1.65 -22.16
CA ASN A 61 -24.96 0.38 -21.55
C ASN A 61 -23.56 -0.08 -22.00
N ASP A 62 -23.23 0.07 -23.29
CA ASP A 62 -21.88 -0.23 -23.79
C ASP A 62 -20.80 0.67 -23.15
N GLN A 63 -21.09 1.98 -23.05
CA GLN A 63 -20.20 2.95 -22.43
C GLN A 63 -19.96 2.66 -20.94
N GLN A 64 -21.02 2.30 -20.19
CA GLN A 64 -20.92 1.96 -18.78
C GLN A 64 -20.09 0.69 -18.56
N ILE A 65 -20.30 -0.35 -19.38
CA ILE A 65 -19.53 -1.59 -19.31
C ILE A 65 -18.06 -1.34 -19.66
N ALA A 66 -17.79 -0.61 -20.75
CA ALA A 66 -16.43 -0.25 -21.13
C ALA A 66 -15.73 0.58 -20.05
N GLY A 67 -16.43 1.56 -19.47
CA GLY A 67 -15.95 2.36 -18.34
C GLY A 67 -15.64 1.52 -17.11
N ALA A 68 -16.54 0.59 -16.75
CA ALA A 68 -16.37 -0.32 -15.63
C ALA A 68 -15.17 -1.25 -15.83
N ILE A 69 -15.04 -1.89 -16.99
CA ILE A 69 -13.91 -2.77 -17.32
C ILE A 69 -12.59 -2.00 -17.27
N MET A 70 -12.54 -0.83 -17.92
CA MET A 70 -11.35 0.02 -17.91
C MET A 70 -10.94 0.42 -16.50
N LYS A 71 -11.92 0.82 -15.66
CA LYS A 71 -11.66 1.22 -14.28
C LYS A 71 -11.12 0.07 -13.45
N LEU A 72 -11.76 -1.10 -13.52
CA LEU A 72 -11.33 -2.27 -12.78
C LEU A 72 -9.95 -2.75 -13.23
N GLY A 73 -9.71 -2.84 -14.54
CA GLY A 73 -8.42 -3.24 -15.09
C GLY A 73 -7.28 -2.30 -14.66
N GLY A 74 -7.47 -0.99 -14.83
CA GLY A 74 -6.49 0.01 -14.39
C GLY A 74 -6.26 0.01 -12.89
N SER A 75 -7.32 -0.20 -12.10
CA SER A 75 -7.23 -0.29 -10.64
C SER A 75 -6.45 -1.52 -10.18
N ILE A 76 -6.77 -2.71 -10.71
CA ILE A 76 -6.08 -3.96 -10.37
C ILE A 76 -4.59 -3.83 -10.67
N PHE A 77 -4.24 -3.31 -11.85
CA PHE A 77 -2.85 -3.12 -12.24
C PHE A 77 -2.09 -2.21 -11.28
N LEU A 78 -2.61 -1.01 -11.02
CA LEU A 78 -1.93 -0.03 -10.19
C LEU A 78 -1.85 -0.46 -8.72
N TRP A 79 -2.92 -1.04 -8.17
CA TRP A 79 -2.93 -1.54 -6.79
C TRP A 79 -2.00 -2.74 -6.60
N THR A 80 -1.87 -3.62 -7.58
CA THR A 80 -0.90 -4.73 -7.53
C THR A 80 0.54 -4.20 -7.38
N ILE A 81 0.89 -3.13 -8.10
CA ILE A 81 2.20 -2.49 -8.00
C ILE A 81 2.40 -1.89 -6.61
N ILE A 82 1.41 -1.15 -6.08
CA ILE A 82 1.49 -0.55 -4.74
C ILE A 82 1.69 -1.63 -3.67
N VAL A 83 0.89 -2.69 -3.71
CA VAL A 83 0.97 -3.81 -2.76
C VAL A 83 2.33 -4.50 -2.84
N ALA A 84 2.82 -4.80 -4.05
CA ALA A 84 4.15 -5.39 -4.23
C ALA A 84 5.26 -4.49 -3.69
N MET A 85 5.16 -3.18 -3.92
CA MET A 85 6.13 -2.21 -3.39
C MET A 85 6.09 -2.13 -1.86
N PHE A 86 4.90 -2.19 -1.26
CA PHE A 86 4.70 -2.21 0.18
C PHE A 86 5.38 -3.42 0.82
N PHE A 87 5.09 -4.64 0.35
CA PHE A 87 5.76 -5.84 0.86
C PHE A 87 7.29 -5.79 0.65
N LYS A 88 7.74 -5.34 -0.52
CA LYS A 88 9.17 -5.29 -0.84
C LYS A 88 9.96 -4.29 0.03
N HIS A 89 9.38 -3.14 0.35
CA HIS A 89 10.12 -2.07 1.04
C HIS A 89 9.68 -1.92 2.48
N PHE A 90 8.38 -1.83 2.76
CA PHE A 90 7.90 -1.61 4.12
C PHE A 90 8.11 -2.84 5.00
N VAL A 91 7.66 -4.02 4.58
CA VAL A 91 7.81 -5.25 5.39
C VAL A 91 9.29 -5.61 5.54
N LYS A 92 10.09 -5.41 4.49
CA LYS A 92 11.54 -5.62 4.57
C LYS A 92 12.20 -4.66 5.56
N THR A 93 11.97 -3.35 5.43
CA THR A 93 12.57 -2.35 6.32
C THR A 93 12.11 -2.56 7.77
N PHE A 94 10.82 -2.79 8.00
CA PHE A 94 10.30 -3.07 9.34
C PHE A 94 10.93 -4.31 9.97
N ARG A 95 11.10 -5.39 9.20
CA ARG A 95 11.78 -6.61 9.68
C ARG A 95 13.26 -6.35 9.97
N ASP A 96 13.94 -5.60 9.11
CA ASP A 96 15.36 -5.31 9.27
C ASP A 96 15.59 -4.38 10.48
N GLU A 97 14.70 -3.42 10.75
CA GLU A 97 14.74 -2.54 11.94
C GLU A 97 14.42 -3.26 13.25
N ASN A 98 13.49 -4.21 13.24
CA ASN A 98 13.11 -4.99 14.44
C ASN A 98 13.93 -6.27 14.60
N LYS A 99 14.97 -6.48 13.78
CA LYS A 99 15.77 -7.70 13.78
C LYS A 99 16.37 -8.00 15.16
N ASP A 100 16.82 -6.97 15.87
CA ASP A 100 17.40 -7.08 17.22
C ASP A 100 16.37 -7.51 18.27
N ASP A 101 15.08 -7.20 18.05
CA ASP A 101 13.99 -7.61 18.94
C ASP A 101 13.60 -9.08 18.69
N TYR A 102 13.63 -9.51 17.42
CA TYR A 102 13.41 -10.91 17.05
C TYR A 102 14.55 -11.83 17.52
N ASP A 103 15.82 -11.42 17.37
CA ASP A 103 16.98 -12.22 17.80
C ASP A 103 17.05 -12.34 19.35
N LYS A 104 16.45 -11.41 20.12
CA LYS A 104 16.36 -11.52 21.59
C LYS A 104 15.45 -12.65 22.07
N VAL A 105 14.40 -12.99 21.32
CA VAL A 105 13.47 -14.07 21.70
C VAL A 105 14.14 -15.45 21.61
N GLU A 106 15.17 -15.60 20.76
CA GLU A 106 15.97 -16.83 20.68
C GLU A 106 16.99 -16.99 21.82
N THR A 107 17.34 -15.89 22.50
CA THR A 107 18.26 -15.94 23.64
C THR A 107 17.48 -16.38 24.88
N ILE A 108 17.19 -17.68 25.00
CA ILE A 108 16.57 -18.27 26.18
C ILE A 108 17.45 -17.93 27.39
N LEU A 109 16.95 -17.07 28.31
CA LEU A 109 17.64 -16.80 29.57
C LEU A 109 17.79 -18.11 30.32
N THR A 110 19.03 -18.58 30.51
CA THR A 110 19.28 -19.75 31.35
C THR A 110 19.24 -19.34 32.82
N THR A 111 18.98 -20.30 33.70
CA THR A 111 19.05 -20.07 35.15
C THR A 111 20.44 -19.57 35.57
N ALA A 112 21.49 -19.98 34.87
CA ALA A 112 22.86 -19.53 35.09
C ALA A 112 23.05 -18.04 34.77
N ASP A 113 22.35 -17.49 33.78
CA ASP A 113 22.42 -16.07 33.44
C ASP A 113 21.71 -15.20 34.49
N ILE A 114 20.60 -15.70 35.03
CA ILE A 114 19.87 -15.05 36.13
C ILE A 114 20.75 -15.01 37.39
N GLU A 115 21.37 -16.13 37.75
CA GLU A 115 22.22 -16.21 38.95
C GLU A 115 23.46 -15.33 38.83
N ARG A 116 24.07 -15.26 37.63
CA ARG A 116 25.17 -14.33 37.35
C ARG A 116 24.75 -12.87 37.54
N ALA A 117 23.58 -12.48 37.03
CA ALA A 117 23.07 -11.11 37.17
C ALA A 117 22.73 -10.76 38.63
N PHE A 118 22.20 -11.72 39.39
CA PHE A 118 21.87 -11.56 40.79
C PHE A 118 23.12 -11.41 41.67
N GLN A 119 24.19 -12.15 41.37
CA GLN A 119 25.47 -11.99 42.07
C GLN A 119 26.20 -10.68 41.71
N ALA A 120 26.01 -10.18 40.49
CA ALA A 120 26.64 -8.94 40.04
C ALA A 120 25.99 -7.67 40.63
N SER A 121 24.76 -7.77 41.12
CA SER A 121 24.01 -6.64 41.64
C SER A 121 24.00 -6.67 43.18
N PRO A 122 24.37 -5.58 43.87
CA PRO A 122 24.29 -5.55 45.32
C PRO A 122 22.82 -5.64 45.79
N PRO A 123 22.54 -6.30 46.93
CA PRO A 123 21.19 -6.35 47.48
C PRO A 123 20.66 -4.93 47.75
N VAL A 124 19.40 -4.68 47.38
CA VAL A 124 18.71 -3.43 47.74
C VAL A 124 18.56 -3.37 49.26
N GLU A 125 18.95 -2.23 49.87
CA GLU A 125 18.76 -2.01 51.30
C GLU A 125 17.27 -2.09 51.67
N GLU A 126 16.98 -2.88 52.70
CA GLU A 126 15.60 -3.05 53.17
C GLU A 126 15.03 -1.70 53.65
N PRO A 127 13.77 -1.39 53.29
CA PRO A 127 13.13 -0.18 53.77
C PRO A 127 13.05 -0.23 55.30
N LYS A 128 13.69 0.75 55.97
CA LYS A 128 13.65 0.85 57.43
C LYS A 128 12.20 0.87 57.91
N SER A 129 11.82 -0.13 58.70
CA SER A 129 10.50 -0.15 59.33
C SER A 129 10.34 1.09 60.20
N ILE A 130 9.39 1.94 59.84
CA ILE A 130 9.01 3.09 60.65
C ILE A 130 8.23 2.52 61.85
N ASN A 131 8.91 2.41 62.99
CA ASN A 131 8.27 2.19 64.29
C ASN A 131 7.79 3.53 64.85
#